data_AF-A0A0M7RDX3-F1
#
_entry.id   AF-A0A0M7RDX3-F1
#
_cell.length_a   1.000
_cell.length_b   1.000
_cell.length_c   1.000
_cell.angle_alpha   90.00
_cell.angle_beta   90.00
_cell.angle_gamma   90.00
#
_symmetry.space_group_name_H-M   'P 1'
#
loop_
_entity.id
_entity.type
_entity.pdbx_description
1 polymer ?
#
loop_
_entity_poly.entity_id
_entity_poly.type
_entity_poly.pdbx_seq_one_letter_code
_entity_poly.pdbx_strand_id
1 'polypeptide(L)' 'MAYVIQFGAPILVGIICPDNTAEQWGWFFLIVGIIVFVTSAPFPWFTTAEPADYTLSREKQLEIAKHKELQECC' A
#
# COMPACT_ATOMS: atom_id res chain seq x y z
N MET A 1 -3.75 -3.38 13.68
CA MET A 1 -3.44 -4.10 12.44
C MET A 1 -2.91 -5.52 12.69
N ALA A 2 -1.90 -5.72 13.56
CA ALA A 2 -1.28 -7.04 13.78
C ALA A 2 -2.27 -8.16 14.14
N TYR A 3 -3.16 -7.93 15.11
CA TYR A 3 -4.12 -8.96 15.57
C TYR A 3 -5.13 -9.41 14.49
N VAL A 4 -5.53 -8.50 13.59
CA VAL A 4 -6.50 -8.82 12.53
C VAL A 4 -5.92 -9.86 11.56
N ILE A 5 -4.65 -9.72 11.19
CA ILE A 5 -4.00 -10.69 10.31
C ILE A 5 -3.66 -11.97 11.07
N GLN A 6 -3.16 -11.84 12.31
CA GLN A 6 -2.73 -12.99 13.13
C GLN A 6 -3.87 -13.99 13.37
N PHE A 7 -5.09 -13.49 13.60
CA PHE A 7 -6.27 -14.33 13.86
C PHE A 7 -7.17 -14.50 12.62
N GLY A 8 -7.24 -13.49 11.75
CA GLY A 8 -8.07 -13.55 10.55
C GLY A 8 -7.51 -14.48 9.48
N ALA A 9 -6.18 -14.51 9.29
CA ALA A 9 -5.58 -15.35 8.25
C ALA A 9 -5.82 -16.85 8.48
N PRO A 10 -5.65 -17.43 9.68
CA PRO A 10 -5.98 -18.84 9.93
C PRO A 10 -7.46 -19.17 9.67
N ILE A 11 -8.38 -18.27 10.04
CA ILE A 11 -9.83 -18.47 9.81
C ILE A 11 -10.13 -18.46 8.31
N LEU A 12 -9.59 -17.49 7.58
CA LEU A 12 -9.81 -17.35 6.14
C LEU A 12 -9.24 -18.55 5.37
N VAL A 13 -8.02 -18.99 5.71
CA VAL A 13 -7.40 -20.18 5.12
C VAL A 13 -8.22 -21.43 5.43
N GLY A 14 -8.79 -21.56 6.63
CA GLY A 14 -9.68 -22.67 6.96
C GLY A 14 -10.94 -22.74 6.10
N ILE A 15 -11.41 -21.61 5.58
CA ILE A 15 -12.56 -21.53 4.66
C ILE A 15 -12.13 -21.80 3.21
N ILE A 16 -10.99 -21.26 2.78
CA ILE A 16 -10.51 -21.34 1.39
C ILE A 16 -9.84 -22.68 1.07
N CYS A 17 -9.13 -23.27 2.04
CA CYS A 17 -8.40 -24.54 1.92
C CYS A 17 -8.95 -25.59 2.91
N PRO A 18 -10.23 -25.97 2.83
CA PRO A 18 -10.87 -26.83 3.83
C PRO A 18 -10.28 -28.24 3.89
N ASP A 19 -9.86 -28.78 2.74
CA ASP A 19 -9.34 -30.16 2.63
C ASP A 19 -7.82 -30.21 2.85
N ASN A 20 -7.18 -29.06 3.06
CA ASN A 20 -5.75 -28.93 3.32
C ASN A 20 -4.85 -29.65 2.28
N THR A 21 -5.29 -29.69 1.02
CA THR A 21 -4.54 -30.36 -0.06
C THR A 21 -3.49 -29.44 -0.68
N ALA A 22 -2.42 -30.03 -1.21
CA ALA A 22 -1.36 -29.27 -1.89
C ALA A 22 -1.89 -28.42 -3.06
N GLU A 23 -2.92 -28.91 -3.76
CA GLU A 23 -3.56 -28.18 -4.85
C GLU A 23 -4.28 -26.92 -4.37
N GLN A 24 -5.06 -27.00 -3.28
CA GLN A 24 -5.76 -25.84 -2.71
C GLN A 24 -4.77 -24.75 -2.26
N TRP A 25 -3.67 -25.15 -1.63
CA TRP A 25 -2.61 -24.23 -1.21
C TRP A 25 -1.87 -23.62 -2.41
N GLY A 26 -1.66 -24.39 -3.48
CA GLY A 26 -1.08 -23.88 -4.72
C GLY A 26 -1.92 -22.77 -5.34
N TRP A 27 -3.23 -22.98 -5.48
CA TRP A 27 -4.16 -21.96 -5.98
C TRP A 27 -4.23 -20.75 -5.05
N PHE A 28 -4.29 -20.96 -3.73
CA PHE A 28 -4.30 -19.87 -2.76
C PHE A 28 -3.09 -18.95 -2.89
N PHE A 29 -1.87 -19.51 -2.91
CA PHE A 29 -0.66 -18.70 -3.04
C PHE A 29 -0.52 -18.03 -4.40
N LEU A 30 -1.01 -18.66 -5.47
CA LEU A 30 -1.06 -18.04 -6.78
C LEU A 30 -1.96 -16.79 -6.78
N ILE A 31 -3.16 -16.89 -6.20
CA ILE A 31 -4.08 -15.74 -6.06
C ILE A 31 -3.45 -14.63 -5.22
N VAL A 32 -2.86 -14.97 -4.07
CA VAL A 32 -2.15 -13.99 -3.22
C VAL A 32 -1.02 -13.31 -4.00
N GLY A 33 -0.25 -14.08 -4.77
CA GLY A 33 0.81 -13.55 -5.63
C GLY A 33 0.31 -12.57 -6.68
N ILE A 34 -0.81 -12.88 -7.34
CA ILE A 34 -1.46 -11.96 -8.30
C ILE A 34 -1.89 -10.68 -7.59
N ILE A 35 -2.50 -10.76 -6.42
CA ILE A 35 -2.94 -9.58 -5.65
C ILE A 35 -1.74 -8.71 -5.32
N VAL A 36 -0.68 -9.30 -4.74
CA VAL A 36 0.55 -8.57 -4.38
C VAL A 36 1.16 -7.89 -5.60
N PHE A 37 1.22 -8.60 -6.74
CA PHE A 37 1.72 -8.04 -7.99
C PHE A 37 0.86 -6.87 -8.45
N VAL A 38 -0.47 -7.02 -8.53
CA VAL A 38 -1.37 -5.96 -9.00
C VAL A 38 -1.36 -4.75 -8.08
N THR A 39 -1.23 -4.93 -6.76
CA THR A 39 -1.16 -3.80 -5.82
C THR A 39 0.20 -3.11 -5.81
N SER A 40 1.27 -3.84 -6.15
CA SER A 40 2.64 -3.31 -6.13
C SER A 40 3.09 -2.79 -7.50
N ALA A 41 2.56 -3.35 -8.59
CA ALA A 41 2.93 -2.99 -9.95
C ALA A 41 2.70 -1.50 -10.28
N PRO A 42 1.64 -0.82 -9.79
CA PRO A 42 1.48 0.61 -10.03
C PRO A 42 2.54 1.47 -9.34
N PHE A 43 3.23 0.95 -8.32
CA PHE A 43 4.14 1.73 -7.47
C PHE A 43 5.18 2.54 -8.25
N PRO A 44 5.89 2.01 -9.26
CA PRO A 44 6.89 2.78 -10.02
C PRO A 44 6.32 3.93 -10.85
N TRP A 45 5.02 3.89 -11.19
CA TRP A 45 4.36 4.93 -12.01
C TRP A 45 3.62 5.98 -11.18
N PHE A 46 3.08 5.58 -10.02
CA PHE A 46 2.21 6.46 -9.22
C PHE A 46 2.89 7.02 -7.97
N THR A 47 4.11 6.59 -7.64
CA THR A 47 4.83 7.10 -6.47
C THR A 47 6.00 7.98 -6.88
N THR A 48 6.35 8.94 -6.03
CA THR A 48 7.52 9.79 -6.18
C THR A 48 8.49 9.56 -5.03
N ALA A 49 9.79 9.68 -5.33
CA ALA A 49 10.85 9.71 -4.32
C ALA A 49 11.05 11.10 -3.71
N GLU A 50 10.35 12.12 -4.24
CA GLU A 50 10.40 13.47 -3.70
C GLU A 50 9.80 13.48 -2.28
N PRO A 51 10.47 14.11 -1.30
CA PRO A 51 9.93 14.24 0.05
C PRO A 51 8.59 14.97 0.00
N ALA A 52 7.61 14.46 0.73
CA ALA A 52 6.33 15.14 0.85
C ALA A 52 6.50 16.50 1.54
N ASP A 53 5.72 17.51 1.14
CA ASP A 53 5.80 18.88 1.68
C ASP A 53 5.82 18.92 3.22
N TYR A 54 5.03 18.04 3.87
CA TYR A 54 4.91 17.96 5.32
C TYR A 54 6.14 17.38 6.04
N THR A 55 7.09 16.78 5.32
CA THR A 55 8.34 16.24 5.88
C THR A 55 9.53 17.21 5.78
N LEU A 56 9.37 18.32 5.04
CA LEU A 56 10.39 19.36 4.91
C LEU A 56 10.55 20.18 6.19
N SER A 57 11.66 20.94 6.30
CA SER A 57 11.86 21.87 7.42
C SER A 57 10.80 22.98 7.39
N ARG A 58 10.54 23.57 8.56
CA ARG A 58 9.51 24.62 8.69
C ARG A 58 9.79 25.81 7.78
N GLU A 59 11.06 26.18 7.60
CA GLU A 59 11.46 27.27 6.70
C GLU A 59 11.05 26.96 5.25
N LYS A 60 11.38 25.76 4.76
CA LYS A 60 11.02 25.31 3.40
C LYS A 60 9.52 25.17 3.20
N GLN A 61 8.79 24.75 4.23
CA GLN A 61 7.33 24.66 4.19
C GLN A 61 6.69 26.05 4.00
N LEU A 62 7.19 27.06 4.71
CA LEU A 62 6.71 28.44 4.58
C LEU A 62 7.01 29.03 3.20
N GLU A 63 8.18 28.71 2.63
CA GLU A 63 8.54 29.13 1.26
C GLU A 63 7.58 28.54 0.22
N ILE A 64 7.26 27.25 0.29
CA ILE A 64 6.31 26.58 -0.61
C ILE A 64 4.90 27.14 -0.45
N ALA A 65 4.44 27.36 0.80
CA ALA A 65 3.13 27.93 1.07
C ALA A 65 2.98 29.33 0.45
N LYS A 66 3.98 30.20 0.65
CA LYS A 66 4.02 31.54 0.06
C LYS A 66 4.02 31.48 -1.48
N HIS A 67 4.75 30.54 -2.08
CA HIS A 67 4.76 30.33 -3.53
C HIS A 67 3.38 29.88 -4.07
N LYS A 68 2.68 28.99 -3.36
CA LYS A 68 1.30 28.58 -3.73
C LYS A 68 0.31 29.74 -3.64
N GLU A 69 0.37 30.53 -2.55
CA GLU A 69 -0.49 31.72 -2.38
C GLU A 69 -0.27 32.77 -3.47
N LEU A 70 0.99 33.02 -3.86
CA LEU A 70 1.32 33.94 -4.96
C LEU A 70 0.77 33.46 -6.31
N GLN A 71 0.72 32.15 -6.54
CA GLN A 71 0.24 31.56 -7.78
C GLN A 71 -1.29 31.55 -7.88
N GLU A 72 -2.00 31.48 -6.74
CA GLU A 72 -3.48 31.57 -6.70
C GLU A 72 -4.00 33.01 -6.77
N CYS A 73 -3.14 34.01 -6.50
CA CYS A 73 -3.48 35.43 -6.57
C CYS A 73 -3.41 36.02 -7.99
N CYS A 74 -2.89 35.25 -8.97
CA CYS A 74 -2.74 35.62 -10.38
C CYS A 74 -3.76 34.87 -11.25
#